data_AF-C1FS00-F1
#
_entry.id   AF-C1FS00-F1
#
_cell.length_a   1.000
_cell.length_b   1.000
_cell.length_c   1.000
_cell.angle_alpha   90.00
_cell.angle_beta   90.00
_cell.angle_gamma   90.00
#
_symmetry.space_group_name_H-M   'P 1'
#
loop_
_entity.id
_entity.type
_entity.pdbx_description
1 polymer ?
#
loop_
_entity_poly.entity_id
_entity_poly.type
_entity_poly.pdbx_seq_one_letter_code
_entity_poly.pdbx_strand_id
1 'polypeptide(L)' 'MVDKEQEIKFTKEQIVNSKQFTVIEIDVLKALLKDEQYSLKEVNKLLEDFNKKEVK' A
#
# COMPACT_ATOMS: atom_id res chain seq x y z
N MET A 1 24.23 -3.61 16.43
CA MET A 1 23.24 -3.82 15.36
C MET A 1 22.21 -2.74 15.58
N VAL A 2 22.19 -1.72 14.74
CA VAL A 2 21.25 -0.60 14.88
C VAL A 2 20.30 -0.73 13.71
N ASP A 3 19.29 -1.58 13.88
CA ASP A 3 18.15 -1.69 12.99
C ASP A 3 17.33 -0.41 13.15
N LYS A 4 17.85 0.69 12.59
CA LYS A 4 17.02 1.82 12.23
C LYS A 4 15.99 1.23 11.27
N GLU A 5 14.73 1.15 11.72
CA GLU A 5 13.55 1.10 10.85
C GLU A 5 13.65 2.29 9.89
N GLN A 6 14.45 2.14 8.83
CA GLN A 6 14.28 2.93 7.64
C GLN A 6 12.90 2.52 7.17
N GLU A 7 11.92 3.40 7.33
CA GLU A 7 10.62 3.22 6.72
C GLU A 7 10.85 3.03 5.23
N ILE A 8 10.89 1.76 4.80
CA ILE A 8 11.16 1.41 3.41
C ILE A 8 9.92 1.87 2.66
N LYS A 9 10.11 2.95 1.89
CA LYS A 9 9.08 3.48 1.02
C LYS A 9 9.24 2.85 -0.36
N PHE A 10 8.12 2.44 -0.90
CA PHE A 10 8.01 1.83 -2.20
C PHE A 10 7.23 2.77 -3.11
N THR A 11 7.58 2.82 -4.38
CA THR A 11 6.77 3.55 -5.37
C THR A 11 5.46 2.81 -5.59
N LYS A 12 4.44 3.53 -6.08
CA LYS A 12 3.19 2.94 -6.56
C LYS A 12 3.43 1.69 -7.41
N GLU A 13 4.32 1.78 -8.41
CA GLU A 13 4.64 0.65 -9.27
C GLU A 13 5.23 -0.55 -8.52
N GLN A 14 6.12 -0.33 -7.55
CA GLN A 14 6.68 -1.42 -6.74
C GLN A 14 5.61 -2.11 -5.89
N ILE A 15 4.66 -1.34 -5.35
CA ILE A 15 3.57 -1.85 -4.52
C ILE A 15 2.59 -2.65 -5.37
N VAL A 16 2.14 -2.10 -6.50
CA VAL A 16 1.11 -2.72 -7.37
C VAL A 16 1.65 -3.91 -8.17
N ASN A 17 2.97 -4.01 -8.35
CA ASN A 17 3.62 -5.20 -8.90
C ASN A 17 4.08 -6.19 -7.81
N SER A 18 3.86 -5.87 -6.53
CA SER A 18 4.16 -6.78 -5.43
C SER A 18 3.18 -7.95 -5.44
N LYS A 19 3.70 -9.16 -5.21
CA LYS A 19 2.88 -10.36 -4.99
C LYS A 19 2.21 -10.40 -3.61
N GLN A 20 2.38 -9.37 -2.79
CA GLN A 20 1.73 -9.27 -1.47
C GLN A 20 0.23 -9.03 -1.57
N PHE A 21 -0.25 -8.41 -2.65
CA PHE A 21 -1.63 -7.96 -2.78
C PHE A 21 -2.36 -8.77 -3.85
N THR A 22 -3.66 -8.96 -3.66
CA THR A 22 -4.53 -9.58 -4.66
C THR A 22 -4.77 -8.64 -5.84
N VAL A 23 -5.28 -9.17 -6.96
CA VAL A 23 -5.59 -8.36 -8.16
C VAL A 23 -6.58 -7.22 -7.84
N ILE A 24 -7.55 -7.48 -6.96
CA ILE A 24 -8.54 -6.48 -6.53
C ILE A 24 -7.86 -5.39 -5.70
N GLU A 25 -7.08 -5.78 -4.68
CA GLU A 25 -6.31 -4.82 -3.87
C GLU A 25 -5.33 -4.03 -4.71
N ILE A 26 -4.68 -4.64 -5.70
CA ILE A 26 -3.80 -3.95 -6.65
C ILE A 26 -4.56 -2.88 -7.43
N ASP A 27 -5.78 -3.16 -7.89
CA ASP A 27 -6.61 -2.20 -8.62
C ASP A 27 -7.01 -1.03 -7.70
N VAL A 28 -7.42 -1.34 -6.48
CA VAL A 28 -7.71 -0.35 -5.42
C VAL A 28 -6.47 0.48 -5.12
N LEU A 29 -5.30 -0.12 -4.92
CA LEU A 29 -4.04 0.58 -4.70
C LEU A 29 -3.64 1.44 -5.90
N LYS A 30 -3.90 1.00 -7.14
CA LYS A 30 -3.66 1.84 -8.32
C LYS A 30 -4.56 3.08 -8.34
N ALA A 31 -5.78 2.98 -7.83
CA ALA A 31 -6.71 4.09 -7.72
C ALA A 31 -6.42 5.01 -6.52
N LEU A 32 -6.02 4.43 -5.38
CA LEU A 32 -5.76 5.16 -4.13
C LEU A 32 -4.36 5.78 -4.08
N LEU A 33 -3.34 5.07 -4.55
CA LEU A 33 -1.95 5.55 -4.55
C LEU A 33 -1.72 6.53 -5.69
N LYS A 34 -1.12 7.67 -5.36
CA LYS A 34 -0.63 8.67 -6.31
C LYS A 34 0.78 8.32 -6.78
N ASP A 35 1.33 9.15 -7.66
CA ASP A 35 2.72 9.08 -8.13
C ASP A 35 3.73 9.52 -7.04
N GLU A 36 3.65 8.86 -5.88
CA GLU A 36 4.45 9.13 -4.69
C GLU A 36 4.98 7.82 -4.09
N GLN A 37 5.87 7.93 -3.10
CA GLN A 37 6.43 6.80 -2.39
C GLN A 37 5.68 6.55 -1.08
N TYR A 38 5.26 5.32 -0.85
CA TYR A 38 4.49 4.91 0.32
C TYR A 38 5.19 3.79 1.09
N SER A 39 5.15 3.89 2.41
CA SER A 39 5.57 2.79 3.29
C SER A 39 4.51 1.69 3.27
N LEU A 40 4.89 0.43 3.52
CA LEU A 40 3.91 -0.66 3.65
C LEU A 40 2.83 -0.39 4.70
N LYS A 41 3.17 0.30 5.80
CA LYS A 41 2.21 0.75 6.82
C LYS A 41 1.12 1.67 6.23
N GLU A 42 1.52 2.65 5.43
CA GLU A 42 0.59 3.59 4.78
C GLU A 42 -0.33 2.87 3.80
N VAL A 43 0.25 1.99 2.97
CA VAL A 43 -0.48 1.16 2.00
C VAL A 43 -1.53 0.28 2.69
N ASN A 44 -1.16 -0.42 3.76
CA ASN A 44 -2.08 -1.25 4.53
C ASN A 44 -3.20 -0.40 5.16
N LYS A 45 -2.87 0.78 5.70
CA LYS A 45 -3.87 1.68 6.29
C LYS A 45 -4.87 2.20 5.26
N LEU A 46 -4.41 2.52 4.05
CA LEU A 46 -5.27 2.92 2.94
C LEU A 46 -6.23 1.80 2.52
N LEU A 47 -5.72 0.57 2.41
CA LEU A 47 -6.55 -0.62 2.12
C LEU A 47 -7.57 -0.91 3.22
N GLU A 48 -7.16 -0.81 4.49
CA GLU A 48 -8.07 -0.96 5.61
C GLU A 48 -9.18 0.11 5.63
N ASP A 49 -8.85 1.37 5.35
CA ASP A 49 -9.84 2.46 5.28
C ASP A 49 -10.84 2.23 4.14
N PHE A 50 -10.35 1.75 3.00
CA PHE A 50 -11.19 1.37 1.86
C PHE A 50 -12.13 0.21 2.21
N ASN A 51 -11.59 -0.90 2.73
CA ASN A 51 -12.38 -2.07 3.14
C ASN A 51 -13.41 -1.70 4.22
N LYS A 52 -13.07 -0.84 5.20
CA LYS A 52 -14.03 -0.39 6.23
C LYS A 52 -15.17 0.45 5.67
N LYS A 53 -14.95 1.17 4.58
CA LYS A 53 -16.01 1.96 3.92
C LYS A 53 -16.98 1.12 3.10
N GLU A 54 -16.54 -0.02 2.57
CA GLU A 54 -17.43 -0.96 1.86
C GLU A 54 -18.32 -1.79 2.82
N VAL A 55 -17.95 -1.91 4.10
CA VAL A 55 -18.68 -2.71 5.10
C VAL A 55 -19.79 -1.87 5.79
N LYS A 56 -20.61 -1.13 5.04
CA LYS A 56 -21.74 -0.39 5.60
C LYS A 56 -23.01 -0.46 4.78
#